data_AF-A0A3N5RK85-F1
#
_entry.id   AF-A0A3N5RK85-F1
#
_cell.length_a   1.000
_cell.length_b   1.000
_cell.length_c   1.000
_cell.angle_alpha   90.00
_cell.angle_beta   90.00
_cell.angle_gamma   90.00
#
_symmetry.space_group_name_H-M   'P 1'
#
loop_
_entity.id
_entity.type
_entity.pdbx_description
1 polymer ?
#
loop_
_entity_poly.entity_id
_entity_poly.type
_entity_poly.pdbx_seq_one_letter_code
_entity_poly.pdbx_strand_id
1 'polypeptide(L)' 'MLNGCKRYWMANAVLFGFYHLHLAWNIPSIIVSNLAYSWPARRFRSNWMAIIVHGVELLPTLVIVLAVILG' A
#
# COMPACT_ATOMS: atom_id res chain seq x y z
N MET A 1 -14.82 10.51 11.67
CA MET A 1 -13.35 10.42 11.70
C MET A 1 -12.74 11.79 11.46
N LEU A 2 -11.91 12.21 12.42
CA LEU A 2 -11.57 13.56 12.87
C LEU A 2 -11.06 14.53 11.78
N ASN A 3 -11.53 15.77 11.87
CA ASN A 3 -11.15 16.92 11.05
C ASN A 3 -9.78 17.46 11.49
N GLY A 4 -8.68 16.79 11.10
CA GLY A 4 -7.37 17.16 11.65
C GLY A 4 -6.24 17.46 10.65
N CYS A 5 -6.25 17.05 9.39
CA CYS A 5 -5.20 17.41 8.41
C CYS A 5 -5.56 16.77 7.08
N LYS A 6 -5.65 17.56 6.01
CA LYS A 6 -5.99 17.08 4.64
C LYS A 6 -5.00 16.01 4.13
N ARG A 7 -3.87 15.79 4.80
CA ARG A 7 -2.70 15.01 4.35
C ARG A 7 -2.36 13.81 5.25
N TYR A 8 -3.17 13.44 6.24
CA TYR A 8 -2.87 12.30 7.12
C TYR A 8 -2.57 10.99 6.41
N TRP A 9 -3.24 10.72 5.28
CA TRP A 9 -2.99 9.56 4.44
C TRP A 9 -1.55 9.54 3.88
N MET A 10 -0.97 10.71 3.56
CA MET A 10 0.42 10.83 3.11
C MET A 10 1.39 10.62 4.26
N ALA A 11 1.14 11.25 5.41
CA ALA A 11 1.95 11.08 6.60
C ALA A 11 1.97 9.60 7.05
N ASN A 12 0.83 8.92 6.99
CA ASN A 12 0.72 7.50 7.25
C ASN A 12 1.60 6.67 6.32
N ALA A 13 1.65 6.98 5.02
CA ALA A 13 2.52 6.27 4.08
C ALA A 13 4.00 6.47 4.33
N VAL A 14 4.42 7.68 4.67
CA VAL A 14 5.82 7.96 5.01
C VAL A 14 6.22 7.24 6.30
N LEU A 15 5.41 7.33 7.35
CA LEU A 15 5.67 6.64 8.63
C LEU A 15 5.69 5.11 8.45
N PHE A 16 4.78 4.58 7.64
CA PHE A 16 4.75 3.14 7.32
C PHE A 16 5.99 2.70 6.54
N GLY A 17 6.50 3.52 5.62
CA GLY A 17 7.78 3.28 4.94
C GLY A 17 8.94 3.20 5.93
N PHE A 18 9.04 4.16 6.85
CA PHE A 18 10.10 4.17 7.88
C PHE A 18 9.94 3.10 8.96
N TYR A 19 8.76 2.53 9.15
CA TYR A 19 8.62 1.31 9.95
C TYR A 19 9.38 0.12 9.31
N HIS A 20 9.61 0.16 8.00
CA HIS A 20 10.35 -0.87 7.25
C HIS A 20 11.83 -0.52 7.03
N LEU A 21 12.49 0.11 8.00
CA LEU A 21 13.94 0.39 7.93
C LEU A 21 14.79 -0.87 7.70
N HIS A 22 14.31 -2.04 8.13
CA HIS A 22 14.96 -3.34 7.87
C HIS A 22 14.93 -3.74 6.39
N LEU A 23 14.04 -3.15 5.57
CA LEU A 23 13.97 -3.31 4.12
C LEU A 23 14.33 -1.98 3.45
N ALA A 24 15.46 -1.39 3.85
CA ALA A 24 15.82 -0.03 3.48
C ALA A 24 15.68 0.25 1.97
N TRP A 25 16.02 -0.72 1.11
CA TRP A 25 15.97 -0.54 -0.36
C TRP A 25 14.55 -0.57 -0.91
N ASN A 26 13.62 -1.16 -0.17
CA ASN A 26 12.21 -1.24 -0.55
C ASN A 26 11.39 -0.08 0.04
N ILE A 27 11.97 0.78 0.89
CA ILE A 27 11.23 1.92 1.47
C ILE A 27 10.51 2.76 0.40
N PRO A 28 11.14 3.11 -0.75
CA PRO A 28 10.45 3.88 -1.79
C PRO A 28 9.21 3.15 -2.33
N SER A 29 9.30 1.85 -2.63
CA SER A 29 8.17 1.08 -3.12
C SER A 29 7.08 0.93 -2.05
N ILE A 30 7.46 0.68 -0.79
CA ILE A 30 6.53 0.57 0.34
C ILE A 30 5.74 1.86 0.55
N ILE A 31 6.39 3.03 0.45
CA ILE A 31 5.70 4.33 0.56
C ILE A 31 4.71 4.50 -0.60
N VAL A 32 5.12 4.20 -1.84
CA VAL A 32 4.26 4.32 -3.02
C VAL A 32 3.05 3.39 -2.93
N SER A 33 3.26 2.12 -2.59
CA SER A 33 2.17 1.17 -2.46
C SER A 33 1.22 1.57 -1.32
N ASN A 34 1.74 2.04 -0.17
CA ASN A 34 0.88 2.50 0.92
C ASN A 34 0.09 3.79 0.58
N LEU A 35 0.64 4.68 -0.25
CA LEU A 35 -0.13 5.79 -0.82
C LEU A 35 -1.29 5.27 -1.69
N ALA A 36 -1.06 4.24 -2.50
CA ALA A 36 -2.07 3.62 -3.35
C ALA A 36 -3.20 2.95 -2.54
N TYR A 37 -2.95 2.43 -1.34
CA TYR A 37 -4.01 1.87 -0.47
C TYR A 37 -4.72 2.94 0.36
N SER A 38 -3.98 3.91 0.89
CA SER A 38 -4.51 4.92 1.82
C SER A 38 -5.36 5.98 1.12
N TRP A 39 -5.09 6.28 -0.15
CA TRP A 39 -5.90 7.19 -0.95
C TRP A 39 -7.35 6.71 -1.16
N PRO A 40 -7.63 5.50 -1.66
CA PRO A 40 -9.00 5.03 -1.85
C PRO A 40 -9.70 4.79 -0.50
N ALA A 41 -9.01 4.32 0.54
CA ALA A 41 -9.56 4.24 1.89
C ALA A 41 -10.06 5.60 2.39
N ARG A 42 -9.31 6.68 2.12
CA ARG A 42 -9.74 8.05 2.40
C ARG A 42 -10.90 8.51 1.51
N ARG A 43 -10.84 8.25 0.20
CA ARG A 43 -11.83 8.71 -0.80
C ARG A 43 -13.22 8.13 -0.57
N PHE A 44 -13.28 6.87 -0.16
CA PHE A 44 -14.52 6.14 0.11
C PHE A 44 -14.84 6.02 1.60
N ARG A 45 -13.96 6.54 2.47
CA ARG A 45 -14.11 6.51 3.94
C ARG A 45 -14.34 5.08 4.46
N SER A 46 -13.70 4.10 3.82
CA SER A 46 -13.90 2.68 4.07
C SER A 46 -12.58 1.92 3.97
N ASN A 47 -12.22 1.19 5.03
CA ASN A 47 -11.01 0.36 5.03
C ASN A 47 -11.11 -0.81 4.03
N TRP A 48 -12.31 -1.20 3.61
CA TRP A 48 -12.49 -2.22 2.58
C TRP A 48 -11.79 -1.86 1.28
N MET A 49 -11.68 -0.57 0.95
CA MET A 49 -10.97 -0.16 -0.25
C MET A 49 -9.46 -0.42 -0.16
N ALA A 50 -8.85 -0.20 1.00
CA ALA A 50 -7.44 -0.57 1.21
C ALA A 50 -7.25 -2.09 1.11
N ILE A 51 -8.17 -2.88 1.69
CA ILE A 51 -8.13 -4.36 1.64
C ILE A 51 -8.23 -4.86 0.19
N ILE A 52 -9.17 -4.31 -0.60
CA ILE A 52 -9.35 -4.71 -1.99
C ILE A 52 -8.10 -4.37 -2.81
N VAL A 53 -7.59 -3.12 -2.71
CA VAL A 53 -6.42 -2.70 -3.50
C VAL A 53 -5.18 -3.50 -3.10
N HIS A 54 -4.97 -3.72 -1.81
CA HIS A 54 -3.86 -4.55 -1.34
C HIS A 54 -4.01 -6.02 -1.77
N GLY A 55 -5.23 -6.56 -1.75
CA GLY A 55 -5.51 -7.91 -2.23
C GLY A 55 -5.27 -8.08 -3.74
N VAL A 56 -5.56 -7.05 -4.54
CA VAL A 56 -5.32 -7.06 -6.00
C VAL A 56 -3.83 -7.10 -6.34
N GLU A 57 -2.97 -6.51 -5.50
CA GLU A 57 -1.51 -6.54 -5.70
C GLU A 57 -0.93 -7.97 -5.68
N LEU A 58 -1.62 -8.91 -5.04
CA LEU A 58 -1.24 -10.32 -5.02
C LEU A 58 -1.46 -11.00 -6.38
N LEU A 59 -2.33 -10.46 -7.26
CA LEU A 59 -2.60 -11.07 -8.57
C LEU A 59 -1.39 -11.01 -9.50
N PRO A 60 -0.74 -9.85 -9.74
CA PRO A 60 0.52 -9.80 -10.47
C PRO A 60 1.58 -10.73 -9.87
N THR A 61 1.73 -10.74 -8.55
CA THR A 61 2.70 -11.62 -7.86
C THR A 61 2.40 -13.09 -8.13
N LEU A 62 1.13 -13.50 -8.06
CA LEU A 62 0.71 -14.87 -8.37
C LEU A 62 1.01 -15.24 -9.83
N VAL A 63 0.71 -14.36 -10.78
CA VAL A 63 1.00 -14.59 -12.21
C VAL A 63 2.50 -14.75 -12.44
N ILE A 64 3.32 -13.88 -11.85
CA ILE A 64 4.78 -13.95 -11.96
C ILE A 64 5.30 -15.27 -11.37
N VAL A 65 4.83 -15.66 -10.19
CA VAL A 65 5.22 -16.92 -9.56
C VAL A 65 4.84 -18.12 -10.43
N LEU A 66 3.64 -18.13 -10.98
CA LEU A 66 3.20 -19.20 -11.88
C LEU A 66 4.02 -19.25 -13.17
N ALA A 67 4.34 -18.10 -13.78
CA ALA A 67 5.20 -18.05 -14.95
C ALA A 67 6.60 -18.63 -14.65
N VAL A 68 7.19 -18.25 -13.52
CA VAL A 68 8.51 -18.78 -13.11
C VAL A 68 8.47 -20.30 -12.88
N ILE A 69 7.38 -20.83 -12.31
CA ILE A 69 7.25 -22.27 -12.03
C ILE A 69 6.97 -23.08 -13.30
N LEU A 70 6.17 -22.55 -14.22
CA LEU A 70 5.70 -23.28 -15.41
C LEU A 70 6.66 -23.20 -16.61
N GLY A 71 7.57 -22.21 -16.64
CA GLY A 71 8.57 -22.03 -17.70
C GLY A 71 8.05 -21.21 -18.87
#